data_AF-A0A7S0BP88-F1
#
_entry.id   AF-A0A7S0BP88-F1
#
_cell.length_a   1.000
_cell.length_b   1.000
_cell.length_c   1.000
_cell.angle_alpha   90.00
_cell.angle_beta   90.00
_cell.angle_gamma   90.00
#
_symmetry.space_group_name_H-M   'P 1'
#
loop_
_entity.id
_entity.type
_entity.pdbx_description
1 polymer ?
#
loop_
_entity_poly.entity_id
_entity_poly.type
_entity_poly.pdbx_seq_one_letter_code
_entity_poly.pdbx_strand_id
1 'polypeptide(L)'
;MDIIVAYAVVGGAAFMRTHGQSVLDIFLAITGNVRDRGAVAASEAIEVLLQLFPLEASKLLVPVFSTMLDLLMAKKESTLVSKNHDNLIARVAVQDYDAFEMLIKTQQGHEANAAVARERMLFVVRDLIDKTDMHWGTLRKKLSGMALCAIMARNNADEELLLELPMMLNVLVQVLAELDEEKAPYQHPEAAPAGHLVTFIG
;
A
#
# COMPACT_ATOMS: atom_id res chain seq x y z
N MET A 1 -13.44 -4.92 15.07
CA MET A 1 -12.06 -4.46 14.78
C MET A 1 -11.67 -3.32 15.69
N ASP A 2 -12.56 -2.35 15.90
CA ASP A 2 -12.38 -1.18 16.78
C ASP A 2 -11.92 -1.51 18.20
N ILE A 3 -12.34 -2.64 18.77
CA ILE A 3 -11.89 -3.09 20.10
C ILE A 3 -10.38 -3.37 20.12
N ILE A 4 -9.86 -4.06 19.10
CA ILE A 4 -8.41 -4.36 19.00
C ILE A 4 -7.64 -3.05 18.84
N VAL A 5 -8.13 -2.15 17.99
CA VAL A 5 -7.54 -0.83 17.79
C VAL A 5 -7.53 -0.03 19.10
N ALA A 6 -8.64 -0.01 19.85
CA ALA A 6 -8.73 0.69 21.12
C ALA A 6 -7.72 0.16 22.14
N TYR A 7 -7.59 -1.17 22.26
CA TYR A 7 -6.58 -1.78 23.14
C TYR A 7 -5.15 -1.46 22.70
N ALA A 8 -4.89 -1.47 21.39
CA ALA A 8 -3.58 -1.13 20.84
C ALA A 8 -3.21 0.34 21.10
N VAL A 9 -4.16 1.26 20.94
CA VAL A 9 -3.98 2.69 21.21
C VAL A 9 -3.75 2.96 22.71
N VAL A 10 -4.57 2.36 23.58
CA VAL A 10 -4.50 2.62 25.04
C VAL A 10 -3.33 1.88 25.69
N GLY A 11 -3.10 0.62 25.31
CA GLY A 11 -2.07 -0.24 25.88
C GLY A 11 -0.69 -0.08 25.24
N GLY A 12 -0.60 0.59 24.08
CA GLY A 12 0.65 0.88 23.40
C GLY A 12 1.47 -0.38 23.08
N ALA A 13 2.79 -0.23 23.09
CA ALA A 13 3.71 -1.33 22.80
C ALA A 13 3.62 -2.49 23.81
N ALA A 14 3.17 -2.24 25.05
CA ALA A 14 2.98 -3.28 26.05
C ALA A 14 1.86 -4.26 25.67
N PHE A 15 0.78 -3.74 25.08
CA PHE A 15 -0.29 -4.57 24.53
C PHE A 15 0.24 -5.46 23.40
N MET A 16 0.97 -4.90 22.44
CA MET A 16 1.54 -5.68 21.32
C MET A 16 2.52 -6.76 21.78
N ARG A 17 3.35 -6.51 22.80
CA ARG A 17 4.25 -7.52 23.35
C ARG A 17 3.51 -8.65 24.09
N THR A 18 2.42 -8.32 24.78
CA THR A 18 1.70 -9.29 25.64
C THR A 18 0.67 -10.09 24.86
N HIS A 19 -0.03 -9.44 23.91
CA HIS A 19 -1.17 -9.99 23.19
C HIS A 19 -0.95 -10.07 21.69
N GLY A 20 0.25 -9.75 21.19
CA GLY A 20 0.56 -9.75 19.76
C GLY A 20 0.23 -11.08 19.06
N GLN A 21 0.54 -12.22 19.70
CA GLN A 21 0.19 -13.52 19.14
C GLN A 21 -1.33 -13.68 18.98
N SER A 22 -2.11 -13.31 19.98
CA SER A 22 -3.58 -13.37 19.90
C SER A 22 -4.13 -12.43 18.82
N VAL A 23 -3.53 -11.26 18.64
CA VAL A 23 -3.88 -10.32 17.56
C VAL A 23 -3.58 -10.94 16.19
N LEU A 24 -2.41 -11.55 16.03
CA LEU A 24 -2.02 -12.28 14.82
C LEU A 24 -3.03 -13.40 14.50
N ASP A 25 -3.36 -14.24 15.50
CA ASP A 25 -4.29 -15.36 15.32
C ASP A 25 -5.68 -14.89 14.87
N ILE A 26 -6.16 -13.76 15.41
CA ILE A 26 -7.43 -13.16 15.00
C ILE A 26 -7.38 -12.71 13.54
N PHE A 27 -6.32 -12.02 13.11
CA PHE A 27 -6.20 -11.58 11.73
C PHE A 27 -6.05 -12.75 10.76
N LEU A 28 -5.30 -13.79 11.12
CA LEU A 28 -5.20 -15.03 10.32
C LEU A 28 -6.55 -15.72 10.18
N ALA A 29 -7.36 -15.78 11.23
CA ALA A 29 -8.69 -16.38 11.17
C ALA A 29 -9.64 -15.61 10.24
N ILE A 30 -9.41 -14.30 10.03
CA ILE A 30 -10.31 -13.42 9.29
C ILE A 30 -9.89 -13.26 7.83
N THR A 31 -8.59 -13.12 7.55
CA THR A 31 -8.06 -12.92 6.20
C THR A 31 -8.45 -14.07 5.27
N GLY A 32 -9.17 -13.75 4.19
CA GLY A 32 -9.69 -14.73 3.22
C GLY A 32 -10.92 -15.52 3.65
N ASN A 33 -11.43 -15.33 4.88
CA ASN A 33 -12.52 -16.11 5.46
C ASN A 33 -13.80 -15.30 5.75
N VAL A 34 -13.77 -13.99 5.52
CA VAL A 34 -14.92 -13.09 5.76
C VAL A 34 -15.36 -12.40 4.48
N ARG A 35 -16.58 -11.85 4.49
CA ARG A 35 -17.08 -11.01 3.39
C ARG A 35 -16.30 -9.69 3.31
N ASP A 36 -16.35 -9.04 2.15
CA ASP A 36 -15.67 -7.78 1.84
C ASP A 36 -15.72 -6.74 2.95
N ARG A 37 -16.90 -6.49 3.54
CA ARG A 37 -17.04 -5.51 4.64
C ARG A 37 -16.17 -5.86 5.85
N GLY A 38 -16.07 -7.15 6.18
CA GLY A 38 -15.21 -7.64 7.26
C GLY A 38 -13.73 -7.55 6.90
N ALA A 39 -13.37 -7.88 5.66
CA ALA A 39 -12.00 -7.82 5.18
C ALA A 39 -11.47 -6.38 5.12
N VAL A 40 -12.31 -5.43 4.68
CA VAL A 40 -12.00 -3.99 4.69
C VAL A 40 -11.81 -3.50 6.13
N ALA A 41 -12.74 -3.82 7.05
CA ALA A 41 -12.60 -3.44 8.45
C ALA A 41 -11.34 -4.04 9.13
N ALA A 42 -10.96 -5.26 8.75
CA ALA A 42 -9.72 -5.88 9.19
C ALA A 42 -8.49 -5.14 8.65
N SER A 43 -8.51 -4.79 7.36
CA SER A 43 -7.44 -4.03 6.71
C SER A 43 -7.25 -2.65 7.33
N GLU A 44 -8.34 -1.96 7.66
CA GLU A 44 -8.31 -0.67 8.37
C GLU A 44 -7.69 -0.80 9.77
N ALA A 45 -7.99 -1.87 10.50
CA ALA A 45 -7.37 -2.11 11.80
C ALA A 45 -5.87 -2.42 11.67
N ILE A 46 -5.48 -3.23 10.68
CA ILE A 46 -4.06 -3.52 10.41
C ILE A 46 -3.33 -2.23 10.03
N GLU A 47 -3.92 -1.39 9.19
CA GLU A 47 -3.39 -0.09 8.80
C GLU A 47 -3.10 0.79 10.04
N VAL A 48 -4.03 0.85 11.00
CA VAL A 48 -3.81 1.58 12.26
C VAL A 48 -2.68 0.95 13.09
N LEU A 49 -2.59 -0.38 13.18
CA LEU A 49 -1.50 -1.06 13.88
C LEU A 49 -0.14 -0.77 13.25
N LEU A 50 -0.05 -0.76 11.92
CA LEU A 50 1.17 -0.39 11.20
C LEU A 50 1.57 1.07 11.45
N GLN A 51 0.59 1.98 11.58
CA GLN A 51 0.88 3.38 11.91
C GLN A 51 1.36 3.56 13.36
N LEU A 52 0.80 2.79 14.30
CA LEU A 52 1.17 2.86 15.72
C LEU A 52 2.50 2.15 16.03
N PHE A 53 2.77 1.02 15.38
CA PHE A 53 3.92 0.15 15.65
C PHE A 53 4.57 -0.34 14.33
N PRO A 54 5.22 0.57 13.58
CA PRO A 54 5.64 0.28 12.20
C PRO A 54 6.60 -0.89 12.06
N LEU A 55 7.45 -1.16 13.07
CA LEU A 55 8.39 -2.29 13.02
C LEU A 55 7.76 -3.55 13.65
N GLU A 56 7.18 -3.42 14.85
CA GLU A 56 6.63 -4.55 15.58
C GLU A 56 5.42 -5.17 14.86
N ALA A 57 4.50 -4.35 14.37
CA ALA A 57 3.32 -4.84 13.64
C ALA A 57 3.73 -5.42 12.28
N SER A 58 4.67 -4.80 11.55
CA SER A 58 5.15 -5.32 10.27
C SER A 58 5.70 -6.73 10.41
N LYS A 59 6.56 -6.97 11.41
CA LYS A 59 7.16 -8.28 11.66
C LYS A 59 6.16 -9.29 12.18
N LEU A 60 5.31 -8.91 13.13
CA LEU A 60 4.31 -9.80 13.72
C LEU A 60 3.31 -10.29 12.67
N LEU A 61 2.89 -9.41 11.76
CA LEU A 61 1.79 -9.68 10.82
C LEU A 61 2.28 -10.25 9.47
N VAL A 62 3.56 -10.58 9.31
CA VAL A 62 4.09 -11.23 8.09
C VAL A 62 3.23 -12.41 7.62
N PRO A 63 2.77 -13.34 8.49
CA PRO A 63 1.91 -14.44 8.04
C PRO A 63 0.56 -13.98 7.45
N VAL A 64 -0.01 -12.90 8.00
CA VAL A 64 -1.25 -12.29 7.50
C VAL A 64 -1.01 -11.68 6.13
N PHE A 65 0.03 -10.86 6.00
CA PHE A 65 0.37 -10.22 4.72
C PHE A 65 0.75 -11.25 3.65
N SER A 66 1.43 -12.34 4.03
CA SER A 66 1.71 -13.46 3.12
C SER A 66 0.41 -14.08 2.60
N THR A 67 -0.57 -14.27 3.47
CA THR A 67 -1.89 -14.81 3.07
C THR A 67 -2.63 -13.84 2.16
N MET A 68 -2.56 -12.54 2.45
CA MET A 68 -3.12 -11.49 1.58
C MET A 68 -2.49 -11.52 0.18
N LEU A 69 -1.16 -11.66 0.11
CA LEU A 69 -0.43 -11.77 -1.16
C LEU A 69 -0.82 -13.03 -1.94
N ASP A 70 -0.94 -14.18 -1.26
CA ASP A 70 -1.42 -15.42 -1.88
C ASP A 70 -2.83 -15.25 -2.48
N LEU A 71 -3.71 -14.54 -1.78
CA LEU A 71 -5.07 -14.26 -2.23
C LEU A 71 -5.12 -13.30 -3.43
N LEU A 72 -4.24 -12.28 -3.44
CA LEU A 72 -4.06 -11.36 -4.57
C LEU A 72 -3.56 -12.09 -5.81
N MET A 73 -2.50 -12.88 -5.69
CA MET A 73 -1.94 -13.68 -6.79
C MET A 73 -2.97 -14.67 -7.35
N ALA A 74 -3.76 -15.29 -6.47
CA ALA A 74 -4.82 -16.21 -6.87
C ALA A 74 -6.09 -15.50 -7.42
N LYS A 75 -6.14 -14.16 -7.42
CA LYS A 75 -7.31 -13.35 -7.82
C LYS A 75 -8.60 -13.78 -7.11
N LYS A 76 -8.47 -14.13 -5.82
CA LYS A 76 -9.58 -14.63 -4.99
C LYS A 76 -10.32 -13.54 -4.22
N GLU A 77 -9.82 -12.31 -4.27
CA GLU A 77 -10.39 -11.17 -3.55
C GLU A 77 -11.13 -10.24 -4.50
N SER A 78 -12.12 -9.51 -3.96
CA SER A 78 -12.77 -8.45 -4.72
C SER A 78 -11.80 -7.30 -4.98
N THR A 79 -12.09 -6.46 -5.98
CA THR A 79 -11.28 -5.28 -6.29
C THR A 79 -11.14 -4.34 -5.09
N LEU A 80 -12.19 -4.22 -4.26
CA LEU A 80 -12.17 -3.37 -3.07
C LEU A 80 -11.19 -3.92 -2.01
N VAL A 81 -11.25 -5.22 -1.73
CA VAL A 81 -10.37 -5.86 -0.74
C VAL A 81 -8.94 -5.88 -1.24
N SER A 82 -8.74 -6.23 -2.52
CA SER A 82 -7.44 -6.27 -3.17
C SER A 82 -6.68 -4.96 -3.03
N LYS A 83 -7.35 -3.82 -3.31
CA LYS A 83 -6.76 -2.48 -3.15
C LYS A 83 -6.26 -2.20 -1.72
N ASN A 84 -6.93 -2.74 -0.70
CA ASN A 84 -6.51 -2.55 0.68
C ASN A 84 -5.32 -3.47 1.02
N HIS A 85 -5.31 -4.71 0.53
CA HIS A 85 -4.16 -5.60 0.67
C HIS A 85 -2.92 -5.01 -0.01
N ASP A 86 -3.05 -4.51 -1.25
CA ASP A 86 -1.96 -3.87 -2.00
C ASP A 86 -1.37 -2.69 -1.21
N ASN A 87 -2.24 -1.84 -0.65
CA ASN A 87 -1.84 -0.69 0.16
C ASN A 87 -1.08 -1.09 1.44
N LEU A 88 -1.52 -2.15 2.12
CA LEU A 88 -0.86 -2.66 3.31
C LEU A 88 0.53 -3.23 2.98
N ILE A 89 0.64 -4.01 1.91
CA ILE A 89 1.92 -4.59 1.46
C ILE A 89 2.89 -3.47 1.05
N ALA A 90 2.43 -2.48 0.30
CA ALA A 90 3.22 -1.30 -0.06
C ALA A 90 3.72 -0.55 1.18
N ARG A 91 2.86 -0.38 2.19
CA ARG A 91 3.23 0.24 3.47
C ARG A 91 4.35 -0.53 4.16
N VAL A 92 4.26 -1.86 4.23
CA VAL A 92 5.32 -2.70 4.83
C VAL A 92 6.63 -2.52 4.07
N ALA A 93 6.61 -2.55 2.73
CA ALA A 93 7.81 -2.33 1.91
C ALA A 93 8.51 -1.00 2.18
N VAL A 94 7.76 0.06 2.49
CA VAL A 94 8.30 1.39 2.79
C VAL A 94 8.80 1.51 4.22
N GLN A 95 8.08 0.97 5.20
CA GLN A 95 8.37 1.21 6.63
C GLN A 95 9.30 0.19 7.27
N ASP A 96 9.28 -1.06 6.80
CA ASP A 96 10.10 -2.16 7.32
C ASP A 96 10.42 -3.14 6.18
N TYR A 97 11.47 -2.81 5.42
CA TYR A 97 11.88 -3.59 4.26
C TYR A 97 12.30 -5.02 4.64
N ASP A 98 12.85 -5.23 5.83
CA ASP A 98 13.25 -6.58 6.29
C ASP A 98 12.00 -7.46 6.49
N ALA A 99 10.93 -6.90 7.07
CA ALA A 99 9.64 -7.59 7.18
C ALA A 99 9.00 -7.84 5.80
N PHE A 100 9.14 -6.90 4.87
CA PHE A 100 8.70 -7.09 3.48
C PHE A 100 9.46 -8.24 2.80
N GLU A 101 10.78 -8.30 2.94
CA GLU A 101 11.58 -9.39 2.39
C GLU A 101 11.18 -10.74 2.99
N MET A 102 10.91 -10.78 4.31
CA MET A 102 10.39 -11.96 4.98
C MET A 102 9.02 -12.38 4.43
N LEU A 103 8.12 -11.42 4.15
CA LEU A 103 6.84 -11.67 3.49
C LEU A 103 7.02 -12.29 2.09
N ILE A 104 7.94 -11.76 1.29
CA ILE A 104 8.21 -12.30 -0.05
C ILE A 104 8.72 -13.74 0.05
N LYS A 105 9.53 -14.04 1.06
CA LYS A 105 10.07 -15.39 1.34
C LYS A 105 9.12 -16.28 2.14
N THR A 106 7.90 -15.85 2.46
CA THR A 106 6.90 -16.67 3.17
C THR A 106 5.79 -17.02 2.21
N GLN A 107 5.38 -18.29 2.13
CA GLN A 107 4.21 -18.75 1.38
C GLN A 107 3.40 -19.71 2.27
N GLN A 108 2.10 -19.46 2.44
CA GLN A 108 1.22 -20.32 3.27
C GLN A 108 1.83 -20.70 4.64
N GLY A 109 2.51 -19.76 5.30
CA GLY A 109 3.13 -19.96 6.61
C GLY A 109 4.46 -20.73 6.61
N HIS A 110 5.02 -21.04 5.44
CA HIS A 110 6.29 -21.73 5.29
C HIS A 110 7.29 -20.88 4.49
N GLU A 111 8.58 -21.22 4.57
CA GLU A 111 9.60 -20.58 3.73
C GLU A 111 9.37 -20.95 2.27
N ALA A 112 9.16 -19.94 1.43
CA ALA A 112 9.01 -20.07 0.00
C ALA A 112 10.36 -20.44 -0.63
N ASN A 113 10.34 -21.32 -1.64
CA ASN A 113 11.53 -21.54 -2.43
C ASN A 113 11.91 -20.26 -3.22
N ALA A 114 13.15 -20.20 -3.69
CA ALA A 114 13.67 -19.01 -4.38
C ALA A 114 12.88 -18.60 -5.62
N ALA A 115 12.34 -19.57 -6.38
CA ALA A 115 11.55 -19.29 -7.58
C ALA A 115 10.20 -18.65 -7.22
N VAL A 116 9.52 -19.17 -6.19
CA VAL A 116 8.27 -18.59 -5.69
C VAL A 116 8.51 -17.21 -5.09
N ALA A 117 9.56 -17.04 -4.29
CA ALA A 117 9.89 -15.74 -3.71
C ALA A 117 10.13 -14.69 -4.82
N ARG A 118 10.84 -15.07 -5.89
CA ARG A 118 11.01 -14.21 -7.07
C ARG A 118 9.67 -13.88 -7.73
N GLU A 119 8.82 -14.86 -7.97
CA GLU A 119 7.51 -14.65 -8.59
C GLU A 119 6.64 -13.69 -7.76
N ARG A 120 6.65 -13.84 -6.43
CA ARG A 120 5.95 -12.95 -5.50
C ARG A 120 6.48 -11.52 -5.56
N MET A 121 7.80 -11.35 -5.62
CA MET A 121 8.42 -10.01 -5.77
C MET A 121 7.98 -9.34 -7.07
N LEU A 122 8.08 -10.06 -8.19
CA LEU A 122 7.67 -9.55 -9.51
C LEU A 122 6.18 -9.24 -9.54
N PHE A 123 5.35 -10.09 -8.93
CA PHE A 123 3.93 -9.83 -8.81
C PHE A 123 3.66 -8.51 -8.09
N VAL A 124 4.27 -8.28 -6.92
CA VAL A 124 4.08 -7.03 -6.16
C VAL A 124 4.49 -5.81 -7.00
N VAL A 125 5.64 -5.87 -7.68
CA VAL A 125 6.11 -4.75 -8.51
C VAL A 125 5.16 -4.48 -9.67
N ARG A 126 4.76 -5.51 -10.42
CA ARG A 126 3.83 -5.37 -11.55
C ARG A 126 2.47 -4.88 -11.09
N ASP A 127 1.97 -5.41 -9.98
CA ASP A 127 0.67 -5.04 -9.44
C ASP A 127 0.63 -3.57 -8.99
N LEU A 128 1.71 -3.08 -8.36
CA LEU A 128 1.87 -1.68 -8.01
C LEU A 128 1.96 -0.78 -9.25
N ILE A 129 2.66 -1.22 -10.31
CA ILE A 129 2.73 -0.49 -11.59
C ILE A 129 1.33 -0.40 -12.22
N ASP A 130 0.69 -1.54 -12.44
CA ASP A 130 -0.57 -1.66 -13.18
C ASP A 130 -1.74 -0.96 -12.47
N LYS A 131 -1.74 -0.98 -11.14
CA LYS A 131 -2.85 -0.44 -10.33
C LYS A 131 -2.61 0.98 -9.82
N THR A 132 -1.51 1.64 -10.19
CA THR A 132 -1.23 3.02 -9.74
C THR A 132 -2.42 3.95 -10.00
N ASP A 133 -3.04 3.88 -11.17
CA ASP A 133 -4.20 4.69 -11.54
C ASP A 133 -5.49 4.31 -10.80
N MET A 134 -5.57 3.08 -10.31
CA MET A 134 -6.73 2.57 -9.59
C MET A 134 -6.74 3.00 -8.11
N HIS A 135 -5.62 3.53 -7.60
CA HIS A 135 -5.55 4.08 -6.26
C HIS A 135 -6.24 5.45 -6.20
N TRP A 136 -7.34 5.51 -5.46
CA TRP A 136 -8.00 6.78 -5.19
C TRP A 136 -7.22 7.57 -4.13
N GLY A 137 -6.95 8.84 -4.42
CA GLY A 137 -6.30 9.78 -3.53
C GLY A 137 -4.78 9.79 -3.64
N THR A 138 -4.21 10.99 -3.57
CA THR A 138 -2.79 11.28 -3.75
C THR A 138 -1.90 10.50 -2.78
N LEU A 139 -2.35 10.27 -1.55
CA LEU A 139 -1.58 9.56 -0.54
C LEU A 139 -1.26 8.11 -0.92
N ARG A 140 -2.23 7.38 -1.50
CA ARG A 140 -2.03 5.97 -1.89
C ARG A 140 -1.08 5.86 -3.08
N LYS A 141 -1.21 6.77 -4.05
CA LYS A 141 -0.26 6.88 -5.17
C LYS A 141 1.17 7.21 -4.71
N LYS A 142 1.33 8.16 -3.78
CA LYS A 142 2.62 8.44 -3.12
C LYS A 142 3.19 7.18 -2.48
N LEU A 143 2.37 6.42 -1.75
CA LEU A 143 2.80 5.19 -1.09
C LEU A 143 3.27 4.12 -2.08
N SER A 144 2.52 3.87 -3.15
CA SER A 144 2.91 2.92 -4.20
C SER A 144 4.23 3.32 -4.87
N GLY A 145 4.39 4.61 -5.19
CA GLY A 145 5.66 5.14 -5.72
C GLY A 145 6.82 4.96 -4.75
N MET A 146 6.63 5.26 -3.46
CA MET A 146 7.67 5.03 -2.44
C MET A 146 8.01 3.54 -2.28
N ALA A 147 7.03 2.64 -2.35
CA ALA A 147 7.25 1.20 -2.29
C ALA A 147 8.09 0.72 -3.49
N LEU A 148 7.76 1.16 -4.70
CA LEU A 148 8.53 0.89 -5.92
C LEU A 148 9.99 1.36 -5.77
N CYS A 149 10.21 2.58 -5.25
CA CYS A 149 11.55 3.09 -4.96
C CYS A 149 12.29 2.22 -3.92
N ALA A 150 11.62 1.86 -2.81
CA ALA A 150 12.22 1.04 -1.75
C ALA A 150 12.63 -0.34 -2.27
N ILE A 151 11.77 -0.98 -3.07
CA ILE A 151 12.05 -2.27 -3.70
C ILE A 151 13.24 -2.17 -4.64
N MET A 152 13.28 -1.20 -5.56
CA MET A 152 14.41 -1.10 -6.50
C MET A 152 15.72 -0.75 -5.83
N ALA A 153 15.70 0.15 -4.83
CA ALA A 153 16.91 0.53 -4.12
C ALA A 153 17.58 -0.66 -3.42
N ARG A 154 16.80 -1.66 -3.01
CA ARG A 154 17.28 -2.85 -2.30
C ARG A 154 17.55 -4.05 -3.21
N ASN A 155 16.99 -4.09 -4.41
CA ASN A 155 17.17 -5.19 -5.38
C ASN A 155 17.78 -4.71 -6.70
N ASN A 156 18.67 -3.72 -6.65
CA ASN A 156 19.26 -3.09 -7.84
C ASN A 156 20.17 -4.01 -8.69
N ALA A 157 20.43 -5.23 -8.23
CA ALA A 157 21.19 -6.26 -8.94
C ALA A 157 20.30 -7.36 -9.54
N ASP A 158 18.98 -7.35 -9.30
CA ASP A 158 18.07 -8.33 -9.87
C ASP A 158 17.70 -7.94 -11.30
N GLU A 159 18.19 -8.72 -12.27
CA GLU A 159 17.99 -8.47 -13.70
C GLU A 159 16.52 -8.45 -14.12
N GLU A 160 15.67 -9.30 -13.52
CA GLU A 160 14.25 -9.36 -13.89
C GLU A 160 13.49 -8.14 -13.37
N LEU A 161 13.84 -7.65 -12.18
CA LEU A 161 13.28 -6.39 -11.66
C LEU A 161 13.76 -5.18 -12.47
N LEU A 162 15.01 -5.19 -12.94
CA LEU A 162 15.54 -4.13 -13.80
C LEU A 162 14.80 -4.03 -15.14
N LEU A 163 14.17 -5.10 -15.63
CA LEU A 163 13.31 -5.03 -16.83
C LEU A 163 12.05 -4.21 -16.61
N GLU A 164 11.54 -4.14 -15.38
CA GLU A 164 10.33 -3.37 -15.02
C GLU A 164 10.64 -1.88 -14.78
N LEU A 165 11.93 -1.52 -14.60
CA LEU A 165 12.38 -0.17 -14.26
C LEU A 165 11.79 0.95 -15.14
N PRO A 166 11.69 0.83 -16.48
CA PRO A 166 11.10 1.89 -17.30
C PRO A 166 9.65 2.20 -16.93
N MET A 167 8.85 1.16 -16.66
CA MET A 167 7.45 1.32 -16.27
C MET A 167 7.33 1.92 -14.86
N MET A 168 8.23 1.51 -13.96
CA MET A 168 8.31 2.09 -12.61
C MET A 168 8.64 3.58 -12.66
N LEU A 169 9.61 3.99 -13.49
CA LEU A 169 9.96 5.40 -13.66
C LEU A 169 8.80 6.21 -14.23
N ASN A 170 8.04 5.65 -15.16
CA ASN A 170 6.84 6.31 -15.70
C ASN A 170 5.80 6.57 -14.60
N VAL A 171 5.51 5.55 -13.78
CA VAL A 171 4.64 5.67 -12.61
C VAL A 171 5.16 6.72 -11.64
N LEU A 172 6.45 6.74 -11.33
CA LEU A 172 7.04 7.73 -10.42
C LEU A 172 6.93 9.16 -10.95
N VAL A 173 7.19 9.37 -12.24
CA VAL A 173 7.04 10.69 -12.88
C VAL A 173 5.57 11.13 -12.83
N GLN A 174 4.64 10.22 -13.11
CA GLN A 174 3.21 10.52 -13.01
C GLN A 174 2.81 10.91 -11.59
N VAL A 175 3.22 10.13 -10.59
CA VAL A 175 2.95 10.43 -9.19
C VAL A 175 3.50 11.80 -8.83
N LEU A 176 4.75 12.11 -9.21
CA LEU A 176 5.39 13.40 -8.96
C LEU A 176 4.65 14.57 -9.63
N ALA A 177 4.26 14.43 -10.89
CA ALA A 177 3.50 15.45 -11.61
C ALA A 177 2.18 15.78 -10.91
N GLU A 178 1.43 14.75 -10.47
CA GLU A 178 0.19 14.94 -9.71
C GLU A 178 0.42 15.67 -8.38
N LEU A 179 1.60 15.52 -7.75
CA LEU A 179 1.93 16.23 -6.51
C LEU A 179 2.18 17.71 -6.73
N ASP A 180 2.75 18.05 -7.87
CA ASP A 180 3.05 19.42 -8.22
C ASP A 180 1.77 20.16 -8.63
N GLU A 181 0.82 19.48 -9.29
CA GLU A 181 -0.53 19.99 -9.52
C GLU A 181 -1.30 20.23 -8.21
N GLU A 182 -1.21 19.32 -7.23
CA GLU A 182 -1.85 19.48 -5.90
C GLU A 182 -1.33 20.73 -5.16
N LYS A 183 -0.08 21.13 -5.40
CA LYS A 183 0.56 22.30 -4.76
C LYS A 183 0.35 23.61 -5.50
N ALA A 184 -0.15 23.58 -6.74
CA ALA A 184 -0.37 24.79 -7.51
C ALA A 184 -1.40 25.69 -6.79
N PRO A 185 -1.07 26.96 -6.48
CA PRO A 185 -2.00 27.85 -5.82
C PRO A 185 -3.25 28.01 -6.69
N TYR A 186 -4.43 27.95 -6.05
CA TYR A 186 -5.72 28.19 -6.68
C TYR A 186 -5.65 29.54 -7.40
N GLN A 187 -5.48 29.53 -8.72
CA GLN A 187 -5.58 30.75 -9.52
C GLN A 187 -7.07 31.09 -9.55
N HIS A 188 -7.47 32.12 -8.80
CA HIS A 188 -8.77 32.74 -9.03
C HIS A 188 -8.87 33.04 -10.53
N PRO A 189 -9.95 32.64 -11.23
CA PRO A 189 -10.17 33.13 -12.57
C PRO A 189 -10.18 34.65 -12.49
N GLU A 190 -9.21 35.30 -13.12
CA GLU A 190 -9.17 36.74 -13.27
C GLU A 190 -10.56 37.18 -13.76
N ALA A 191 -11.20 38.06 -12.99
CA ALA A 191 -12.42 38.71 -13.43
C ALA A 191 -12.14 39.31 -14.81
N ALA A 192 -12.93 38.90 -15.81
CA ALA A 192 -12.82 39.39 -17.16
C ALA A 192 -12.67 40.92 -17.15
N PRO A 193 -11.70 41.49 -17.91
CA PRO A 193 -11.54 42.94 -17.93
C PRO A 193 -12.86 43.56 -18.37
N ALA A 194 -13.36 44.50 -17.56
CA ALA A 194 -14.54 45.29 -17.87
C ALA A 194 -14.31 46.01 -19.21
N GLY A 195 -14.79 45.39 -20.28
CA GLY A 195 -14.73 45.92 -21.63
C GLY A 195 -15.39 47.29 -21.65
N HIS A 196 -14.62 48.28 -22.10
CA HIS A 196 -15.08 49.63 -22.36
C HIS A 196 -16.35 49.62 -23.21
N LEU A 197 -17.43 50.19 -22.66
CA LEU A 197 -18.51 50.78 -23.46
C LEU A 197 -17.92 51.97 -24.23
N VAL A 198 -17.45 51.71 -25.44
CA VAL A 198 -17.26 52.76 -26.45
C VAL A 198 -18.49 52.76 -27.35
N THR A 199 -19.24 53.84 -27.22
CA THR A 199 -20.33 54.31 -28.06
C THR A 199 -19.97 54.29 -29.54
N PHE A 200 -20.87 53.78 -30.39
CA PHE A 200 -20.93 54.15 -31.80
C PHE A 200 -22.32 54.71 -32.14
N ILE A 201 -22.26 55.74 -32.95
CA ILE A 201 -23.25 56.77 -33.24
C ILE A 201 -24.26 56.26 -34.28
N GLY A 202 -25.53 56.60 -34.06
CA GLY A 202 -26.60 56.69 -35.05
C GLY A 202 -27.49 57.86 -34.67
#